data_AF-A0A970JUC3-F1
#
_entry.id   AF-A0A970JUC3-F1
#
_cell.length_a   1.000
_cell.length_b   1.000
_cell.length_c   1.000
_cell.angle_alpha   90.00
_cell.angle_beta   90.00
_cell.angle_gamma   90.00
#
_symmetry.space_group_name_H-M   'P 1'
#
loop_
_entity.id
_entity.type
_entity.pdbx_description
1 polymer ?
#
loop_
_entity_poly.entity_id
_entity_poly.type
_entity_poly.pdbx_seq_one_letter_code
_entity_poly.pdbx_strand_id
1 'polypeptide(L)'
;MNDSDARIGALLAQLFGEDAVGVHRRLERLTASYRGRIPAPTGRKSIPSERDTILITYADQFSTPGEHPLRTLRSFMDEHLAGYVSGVHILPCFPYSSDDGFSVVDYRRIDPELGEWEDIAELGERYRLMLDFVANHVSRESEWFAAFTRGEAPWSDFFITVSEGENLSKVVRPRTLPLLTRVDTAKGERLVWTTFSDDQIDLNYASPDVLLEMTDILLHYALKGAEIVRLDAIAYLWKTIGTSCIHLPQTHAVIKLWRAVLDDVAPHVMLITETNVPHEENISYFGDPRSDGQGTDEAQMVYNFSLAPLTLHALLTGDASVLSGWASGLRVRTRGSCFFNFIASHDGIGVTPAKDILSNAQIAALAERTLANGGLVSHRANPDGSASPYELNITLYDFLNDPSNPDPKADEALFIASQAILLSLA
;
A
#
# COMPACT_ATOMS: atom_id res chain seq x y z
N MET A 1 -1.53 -20.66 25.99
CA MET A 1 -1.97 -19.91 24.79
C MET A 1 -0.81 -19.00 24.43
N ASN A 2 -0.33 -19.05 23.20
CA ASN A 2 0.65 -18.06 22.71
C ASN A 2 -0.02 -16.67 22.75
N ASP A 3 0.72 -15.59 23.02
CA ASP A 3 0.19 -14.22 23.05
C ASP A 3 -0.51 -13.86 21.72
N SER A 4 0.08 -14.30 20.60
CA SER A 4 -0.51 -14.14 19.26
C SER A 4 -1.87 -14.83 19.11
N ASP A 5 -2.07 -16.01 19.69
CA ASP A 5 -3.32 -16.77 19.56
C ASP A 5 -4.48 -16.10 20.32
N ALA A 6 -4.18 -15.55 21.51
CA ALA A 6 -5.16 -14.76 22.26
C ALA A 6 -5.56 -13.47 21.52
N ARG A 7 -4.59 -12.78 20.91
CA ARG A 7 -4.84 -11.60 20.06
C ARG A 7 -5.70 -11.96 18.85
N ILE A 8 -5.36 -13.04 18.15
CA ILE A 8 -6.12 -13.57 17.01
C ILE A 8 -7.58 -13.84 17.41
N GLY A 9 -7.81 -14.56 18.50
CA GLY A 9 -9.17 -14.88 18.97
C GLY A 9 -10.00 -13.63 19.28
N ALA A 10 -9.40 -12.62 19.93
CA ALA A 10 -10.10 -11.36 20.25
C ALA A 10 -10.46 -10.56 18.99
N LEU A 11 -9.56 -10.48 18.01
CA LEU A 11 -9.79 -9.78 16.75
C LEU A 11 -10.85 -10.48 15.90
N LEU A 12 -10.85 -11.81 15.84
CA LEU A 12 -11.89 -12.56 15.16
C LEU A 12 -13.26 -12.40 15.83
N ALA A 13 -13.31 -12.34 17.16
CA ALA A 13 -14.55 -12.06 17.89
C ALA A 13 -15.09 -10.65 17.58
N GLN A 14 -14.21 -9.66 17.44
CA GLN A 14 -14.59 -8.31 17.00
C GLN A 14 -15.15 -8.30 15.57
N LEU A 15 -14.55 -9.08 14.65
CA LEU A 15 -14.91 -9.07 13.23
C LEU A 15 -16.16 -9.90 12.91
N PHE A 16 -16.31 -11.07 13.53
CA PHE A 16 -17.31 -12.08 13.13
C PHE A 16 -18.24 -12.54 14.25
N GLY A 17 -18.10 -12.01 15.46
CA GLY A 17 -19.01 -12.32 16.57
C GLY A 17 -19.13 -13.83 16.84
N GLU A 18 -20.33 -14.38 16.66
CA GLU A 18 -20.64 -15.79 16.92
C GLU A 18 -19.86 -16.76 16.02
N ASP A 19 -19.52 -16.35 14.80
CA ASP A 19 -18.80 -17.20 13.84
C ASP A 19 -17.29 -17.30 14.16
N ALA A 20 -16.78 -16.43 15.04
CA ALA A 20 -15.35 -16.28 15.31
C ALA A 20 -14.65 -17.59 15.68
N VAL A 21 -15.30 -18.47 16.47
CA VAL A 21 -14.73 -19.77 16.86
C VAL A 21 -14.50 -20.69 15.65
N GLY A 22 -15.43 -20.67 14.69
CA GLY A 22 -15.33 -21.44 13.45
C GLY A 22 -14.21 -20.91 12.56
N VAL A 23 -14.13 -19.58 12.42
CA VAL A 23 -13.10 -18.89 11.64
C VAL A 23 -11.72 -19.12 12.23
N HIS A 24 -11.57 -19.01 13.57
CA HIS A 24 -10.31 -19.22 14.28
C HIS A 24 -9.77 -20.63 14.01
N ARG A 25 -10.61 -21.66 14.12
CA ARG A 25 -10.18 -23.04 13.82
C ARG A 25 -9.74 -23.24 12.36
N ARG A 26 -10.33 -22.51 11.42
CA ARG A 26 -9.91 -22.55 10.00
C ARG A 26 -8.58 -21.84 9.82
N LEU A 27 -8.41 -20.67 10.45
CA LEU A 27 -7.17 -19.91 10.44
C LEU A 27 -6.02 -20.69 11.08
N GLU A 28 -6.24 -21.37 12.21
CA GLU A 28 -5.23 -22.23 12.84
C GLU A 28 -4.74 -23.35 11.92
N ARG A 29 -5.65 -23.98 11.16
CA ARG A 29 -5.27 -25.00 10.17
C ARG A 29 -4.44 -24.40 9.04
N LEU A 30 -4.83 -23.21 8.57
CA LEU A 30 -4.10 -22.47 7.56
C LEU A 30 -2.69 -22.13 8.05
N THR A 31 -2.55 -21.48 9.21
CA THR A 31 -1.25 -21.07 9.76
C THR A 31 -0.36 -22.27 10.11
N ALA A 32 -0.94 -23.37 10.62
CA ALA A 32 -0.21 -24.61 10.84
C ALA A 32 0.42 -25.17 9.56
N SER A 33 -0.20 -24.97 8.39
CA SER A 33 0.35 -25.42 7.11
C SER A 33 1.58 -24.64 6.66
N TYR A 34 1.81 -23.43 7.19
CA TYR A 34 2.97 -22.57 6.89
C TYR A 34 4.07 -22.61 7.95
N ARG A 35 3.72 -23.00 9.19
CA ARG A 35 4.65 -22.99 10.33
C ARG A 35 5.91 -23.80 10.02
N GLY A 36 7.07 -23.15 10.17
CA GLY A 36 8.38 -23.76 9.93
C GLY A 36 8.77 -23.93 8.45
N ARG A 37 7.94 -23.48 7.50
CA ARG A 37 8.24 -23.51 6.05
C ARG A 37 8.66 -22.15 5.50
N ILE A 38 8.24 -21.06 6.14
CA ILE A 38 8.58 -19.71 5.71
C ILE A 38 10.08 -19.45 5.97
N PRO A 39 10.89 -19.17 4.92
CA PRO A 39 12.32 -18.96 5.08
C PRO A 39 12.56 -17.65 5.84
N ALA A 40 13.39 -17.69 6.88
CA ALA A 40 13.87 -16.48 7.52
C ALA A 40 15.15 -16.00 6.81
N PRO A 41 15.30 -14.69 6.55
CA PRO A 41 16.51 -14.14 5.95
C PRO A 41 17.72 -14.39 6.86
N THR A 42 18.86 -14.75 6.25
CA THR A 42 20.12 -14.94 7.00
C THR A 42 20.94 -13.65 6.98
N GLY A 43 21.49 -13.26 8.13
CA GLY A 43 22.43 -12.13 8.22
C GLY A 43 21.83 -10.73 8.15
N ARG A 44 20.50 -10.58 8.04
CA ARG A 44 19.80 -9.28 8.08
C ARG A 44 18.94 -9.15 9.33
N LYS A 45 18.82 -7.93 9.87
CA LYS A 45 17.87 -7.64 10.96
C LYS A 45 16.45 -7.67 10.40
N SER A 46 15.45 -8.03 11.20
CA SER A 46 14.05 -7.95 10.74
C SER A 46 13.64 -6.52 10.41
N ILE A 47 14.02 -5.56 11.26
CA ILE A 47 13.58 -4.16 11.18
C ILE A 47 14.65 -3.32 10.47
N PRO A 48 14.30 -2.61 9.37
CA PRO A 48 15.19 -1.65 8.74
C PRO A 48 15.68 -0.58 9.70
N SER A 49 16.88 -0.09 9.44
CA SER A 49 17.58 0.95 10.19
C SER A 49 17.88 2.14 9.30
N GLU A 50 18.49 3.18 9.86
CA GLU A 50 18.99 4.34 9.11
C GLU A 50 20.07 3.99 8.06
N ARG A 51 20.54 2.74 8.04
CA ARG A 51 21.49 2.22 7.05
C ARG A 51 20.82 1.52 5.87
N ASP A 52 19.52 1.28 5.94
CA ASP A 52 18.78 0.58 4.91
C ASP A 52 18.19 1.60 3.92
N THR A 53 18.37 1.33 2.64
CA THR A 53 17.74 2.07 1.53
C THR A 53 17.06 1.06 0.62
N ILE A 54 15.82 1.35 0.21
CA ILE A 54 14.98 0.46 -0.58
C ILE A 54 14.69 1.13 -1.92
N LEU A 55 15.03 0.45 -3.01
CA LEU A 55 14.65 0.86 -4.37
C LEU A 55 13.18 0.51 -4.60
N ILE A 56 12.34 1.47 -4.98
CA ILE A 56 10.99 1.21 -5.48
C ILE A 56 11.03 1.23 -7.00
N THR A 57 10.61 0.15 -7.66
CA THR A 57 10.69 0.05 -9.12
C THR A 57 9.71 -0.97 -9.69
N TYR A 58 9.29 -0.77 -10.94
CA TYR A 58 8.62 -1.81 -11.71
C TYR A 58 9.63 -2.88 -12.13
N ALA A 59 9.19 -4.13 -12.20
CA ALA A 59 10.04 -5.25 -12.59
C ALA A 59 10.65 -5.09 -13.99
N ASP A 60 9.98 -4.37 -14.88
CA ASP A 60 10.36 -4.12 -16.27
C ASP A 60 10.98 -2.73 -16.52
N GLN A 61 11.31 -1.99 -15.46
CA GLN A 61 12.02 -0.72 -15.56
C GLN A 61 13.31 -0.82 -16.38
N PHE A 62 13.96 -1.99 -16.31
CA PHE A 62 15.11 -2.36 -17.12
C PHE A 62 14.80 -3.67 -17.85
N SER A 63 15.09 -3.72 -19.15
CA SER A 63 14.84 -4.90 -19.98
C SER A 63 15.99 -5.19 -20.93
N THR A 64 16.24 -6.48 -21.14
CA THR A 64 17.15 -6.99 -22.15
C THR A 64 16.36 -7.88 -23.11
N PRO A 65 16.41 -7.65 -24.44
CA PRO A 65 15.67 -8.47 -25.39
C PRO A 65 15.95 -9.97 -25.24
N GLY A 66 14.90 -10.76 -25.02
CA GLY A 66 14.99 -12.22 -24.87
C GLY A 66 15.30 -12.71 -23.45
N GLU A 67 15.30 -11.83 -22.45
CA GLU A 67 15.46 -12.17 -21.04
C GLU A 67 14.25 -11.68 -20.23
N HIS A 68 13.88 -12.42 -19.18
CA HIS A 68 12.86 -11.97 -18.23
C HIS A 68 13.31 -10.68 -17.52
N PRO A 69 12.48 -9.62 -17.49
CA PRO A 69 12.85 -8.35 -16.91
C PRO A 69 13.35 -8.41 -15.46
N LEU A 70 12.80 -9.30 -14.63
CA LEU A 70 13.28 -9.50 -13.25
C LEU A 70 14.77 -9.88 -13.17
N ARG A 71 15.29 -10.63 -14.14
CA ARG A 71 16.73 -10.98 -14.21
C ARG A 71 17.58 -9.80 -14.65
N THR A 72 17.08 -9.00 -15.59
CA THR A 72 17.75 -7.77 -16.01
C THR A 72 17.78 -6.77 -14.84
N LEU A 73 16.68 -6.60 -14.10
CA LEU A 73 16.62 -5.78 -12.89
C LEU A 73 17.67 -6.22 -11.86
N ARG A 74 17.75 -7.53 -11.57
CA ARG A 74 18.79 -8.06 -10.67
C ARG A 74 20.20 -7.68 -11.16
N SER A 75 20.49 -7.93 -12.43
CA SER A 75 21.82 -7.66 -13.00
C SER A 75 22.17 -6.17 -12.89
N PHE A 76 21.21 -5.29 -13.18
CA PHE A 76 21.37 -3.85 -13.01
C PHE A 76 21.64 -3.47 -11.56
N MET A 77 20.89 -4.02 -10.61
CA MET A 77 21.08 -3.76 -9.18
C MET A 77 22.43 -4.26 -8.68
N ASP A 78 22.85 -5.45 -9.08
CA ASP A 78 24.14 -6.04 -8.70
C ASP A 78 25.33 -5.23 -9.26
N GLU A 79 25.20 -4.72 -10.48
CA GLU A 79 26.28 -3.95 -11.14
C GLU A 79 26.37 -2.51 -10.65
N HIS A 80 25.23 -1.83 -10.47
CA HIS A 80 25.19 -0.38 -10.28
C HIS A 80 24.78 0.08 -8.89
N LEU A 81 24.01 -0.73 -8.16
CA LEU A 81 23.40 -0.32 -6.89
C LEU A 81 23.91 -1.09 -5.67
N ALA A 82 24.70 -2.16 -5.89
CA ALA A 82 25.29 -2.94 -4.83
C ALA A 82 26.09 -2.07 -3.85
N GLY A 83 25.77 -2.15 -2.56
CA GLY A 83 26.38 -1.35 -1.49
C GLY A 83 25.70 0.00 -1.24
N TYR A 84 24.80 0.46 -2.12
CA TYR A 84 23.99 1.66 -1.92
C TYR A 84 22.55 1.33 -1.57
N VAL A 85 21.97 0.31 -2.20
CA VAL A 85 20.62 -0.19 -1.89
C VAL A 85 20.71 -1.52 -1.15
N SER A 86 19.89 -1.65 -0.11
CA SER A 86 19.80 -2.85 0.74
C SER A 86 18.56 -3.70 0.46
N GLY A 87 17.58 -3.14 -0.25
CA GLY A 87 16.32 -3.78 -0.56
C GLY A 87 15.69 -3.26 -1.85
N VAL A 88 14.69 -3.98 -2.32
CA VAL A 88 13.88 -3.62 -3.47
C VAL A 88 12.41 -3.87 -3.16
N HIS A 89 11.60 -2.85 -3.40
CA HIS A 89 10.17 -2.93 -3.55
C HIS A 89 9.87 -3.08 -5.03
N ILE A 90 9.47 -4.30 -5.40
CA ILE A 90 8.98 -4.59 -6.74
C ILE A 90 7.50 -4.23 -6.72
N LEU A 91 7.15 -3.18 -7.48
CA LEU A 91 5.75 -2.79 -7.72
C LEU A 91 4.96 -3.97 -8.29
N PRO A 92 3.61 -3.95 -8.28
CA PRO A 92 2.83 -5.17 -8.48
C PRO A 92 3.28 -5.94 -9.73
N CYS A 93 3.75 -7.17 -9.49
CA CYS A 93 4.38 -8.03 -10.51
C CYS A 93 3.55 -9.29 -10.80
N PHE A 94 2.27 -9.24 -10.47
CA PHE A 94 1.29 -10.29 -10.73
C PHE A 94 0.58 -10.01 -12.07
N PRO A 95 0.00 -11.02 -12.74
CA PRO A 95 -0.89 -10.79 -13.87
C PRO A 95 -1.97 -9.77 -13.51
N TYR A 96 -2.20 -8.79 -14.38
CA TYR A 96 -3.13 -7.69 -14.14
C TYR A 96 -3.87 -7.29 -15.43
N SER A 97 -4.99 -6.57 -15.28
CA SER A 97 -5.81 -6.09 -16.41
C SER A 97 -5.78 -4.58 -16.62
N SER A 98 -5.51 -3.80 -15.56
CA SER A 98 -5.40 -2.34 -15.62
C SER A 98 -4.59 -1.78 -14.45
N ASP A 99 -4.45 -0.45 -14.43
CA ASP A 99 -3.85 0.32 -13.32
C ASP A 99 -2.41 -0.13 -13.01
N ASP A 100 -1.61 -0.36 -14.07
CA ASP A 100 -0.18 -0.70 -14.00
C ASP A 100 0.19 -1.74 -12.93
N GLY A 101 -0.60 -2.81 -12.84
CA GLY A 101 -0.37 -3.92 -11.91
C GLY A 101 -1.31 -3.96 -10.71
N PHE A 102 -2.03 -2.88 -10.41
CA PHE A 102 -2.91 -2.80 -9.23
C PHE A 102 -4.30 -3.44 -9.43
N SER A 103 -4.71 -3.73 -10.67
CA SER A 103 -5.89 -4.58 -10.93
C SER A 103 -5.47 -6.04 -11.10
N VAL A 104 -5.20 -6.73 -9.99
CA VAL A 104 -4.60 -8.09 -9.97
C VAL A 104 -5.57 -9.17 -10.44
N VAL A 105 -5.16 -9.99 -11.41
CA VAL A 105 -5.91 -11.14 -11.95
C VAL A 105 -5.60 -12.44 -11.18
N ASP A 106 -4.33 -12.70 -10.86
CA ASP A 106 -3.89 -13.90 -10.13
C ASP A 106 -2.76 -13.57 -9.13
N TYR A 107 -3.09 -13.56 -7.84
CA TYR A 107 -2.14 -13.28 -6.76
C TYR A 107 -1.04 -14.35 -6.61
N ARG A 108 -1.19 -15.54 -7.16
CA ARG A 108 -0.30 -16.68 -6.85
C ARG A 108 0.78 -16.92 -7.90
N ARG A 109 0.81 -16.12 -8.96
CA ARG A 109 1.76 -16.23 -10.06
C ARG A 109 2.40 -14.87 -10.33
N ILE A 110 3.68 -14.88 -10.67
CA ILE A 110 4.33 -13.72 -11.28
C ILE A 110 3.81 -13.60 -12.71
N ASP A 111 3.66 -12.37 -13.21
CA ASP A 111 3.30 -12.13 -14.59
C ASP A 111 4.35 -12.82 -15.51
N PRO A 112 3.93 -13.73 -16.40
CA PRO A 112 4.85 -14.47 -17.26
C PRO A 112 5.75 -13.58 -18.13
N GLU A 113 5.32 -12.36 -18.46
CA GLU A 113 6.14 -11.40 -19.21
C GLU A 113 7.26 -10.82 -18.35
N LEU A 114 7.11 -10.83 -17.02
CA LEU A 114 8.09 -10.32 -16.06
C LEU A 114 9.07 -11.40 -15.57
N GLY A 115 8.59 -12.64 -15.40
CA GLY A 115 9.39 -13.79 -14.96
C GLY A 115 8.61 -14.78 -14.10
N GLU A 116 9.32 -15.47 -13.19
CA GLU A 116 8.75 -16.46 -12.28
C GLU A 116 9.13 -16.18 -10.82
N TRP A 117 8.56 -16.93 -9.87
CA TRP A 117 8.86 -16.78 -8.44
C TRP A 117 10.33 -17.06 -8.12
N GLU A 118 10.99 -17.89 -8.91
CA GLU A 118 12.41 -18.21 -8.84
C GLU A 118 13.26 -16.96 -9.07
N ASP A 119 12.89 -16.10 -10.03
CA ASP A 119 13.61 -14.84 -10.29
C ASP A 119 13.46 -13.85 -9.12
N ILE A 120 12.29 -13.82 -8.48
CA ILE A 120 12.05 -13.04 -7.24
C ILE A 120 12.89 -13.60 -6.08
N ALA A 121 12.93 -14.92 -5.91
CA ALA A 121 13.71 -15.57 -4.86
C ALA A 121 15.21 -15.27 -5.00
N GLU A 122 15.72 -15.28 -6.24
CA GLU A 122 17.11 -14.93 -6.57
C GLU A 122 17.45 -13.48 -6.22
N LEU A 123 16.53 -12.51 -6.42
CA LEU A 123 16.69 -11.14 -5.91
C LEU A 123 16.78 -11.11 -4.38
N GLY A 124 15.96 -11.91 -3.71
CA GLY A 124 15.87 -11.99 -2.25
C GLY A 124 17.13 -12.52 -1.55
N GLU A 125 17.97 -13.27 -2.25
CA GLU A 125 19.27 -13.74 -1.72
C GLU A 125 20.18 -12.57 -1.32
N ARG A 126 20.09 -11.44 -2.01
CA ARG A 126 20.96 -10.27 -1.80
C ARG A 126 20.24 -9.04 -1.25
N TYR A 127 19.01 -8.82 -1.69
CA TYR A 127 18.24 -7.63 -1.35
C TYR A 127 17.04 -7.99 -0.49
N ARG A 128 16.68 -7.13 0.46
CA ARG A 128 15.42 -7.24 1.18
C ARG A 128 14.26 -7.08 0.20
N LEU A 129 13.38 -8.08 0.14
CA LEU A 129 12.22 -8.05 -0.76
C LEU A 129 11.03 -7.36 -0.10
N MET A 130 10.47 -6.40 -0.83
CA MET A 130 9.20 -5.79 -0.55
C MET A 130 8.24 -6.03 -1.71
N LEU A 131 7.05 -6.56 -1.43
CA LEU A 131 6.03 -6.86 -2.43
C LEU A 131 4.72 -6.16 -2.10
N ASP A 132 3.98 -5.78 -3.15
CA ASP A 132 2.61 -5.31 -3.02
C ASP A 132 1.63 -6.42 -2.67
N PHE A 133 0.75 -6.13 -1.73
CA PHE A 133 -0.41 -6.93 -1.40
C PHE A 133 -1.66 -6.08 -1.60
N VAL A 134 -2.22 -6.18 -2.81
CA VAL A 134 -3.46 -5.53 -3.22
C VAL A 134 -4.64 -6.24 -2.58
N ALA A 135 -4.87 -5.91 -1.30
CA ALA A 135 -5.78 -6.66 -0.47
C ALA A 135 -7.24 -6.21 -0.58
N ASN A 136 -7.49 -4.98 -1.04
CA ASN A 136 -8.81 -4.38 -1.05
C ASN A 136 -9.71 -4.90 -2.17
N HIS A 137 -9.14 -5.10 -3.36
CA HIS A 137 -9.88 -5.35 -4.59
C HIS A 137 -9.08 -6.29 -5.49
N VAL A 138 -9.77 -6.89 -6.46
CA VAL A 138 -9.24 -7.80 -7.45
C VAL A 138 -9.76 -7.38 -8.83
N SER A 139 -9.03 -7.73 -9.89
CA SER A 139 -9.47 -7.53 -11.27
C SER A 139 -10.82 -8.19 -11.57
N ARG A 140 -11.62 -7.51 -12.39
CA ARG A 140 -12.83 -8.05 -13.02
C ARG A 140 -12.53 -9.27 -13.90
N GLU A 141 -11.32 -9.39 -14.41
CA GLU A 141 -10.87 -10.54 -15.22
C GLU A 141 -10.41 -11.74 -14.37
N SER A 142 -10.42 -11.61 -13.03
CA SER A 142 -10.06 -12.73 -12.14
C SER A 142 -11.03 -13.89 -12.19
N GLU A 143 -10.52 -15.10 -11.96
CA GLU A 143 -11.36 -16.30 -11.83
C GLU A 143 -12.33 -16.18 -10.65
N TRP A 144 -11.97 -15.45 -9.59
CA TRP A 144 -12.86 -15.21 -8.46
C TRP A 144 -14.11 -14.45 -8.90
N PHE A 145 -13.93 -13.38 -9.68
CA PHE A 145 -15.05 -12.60 -10.17
C PHE A 145 -15.86 -13.36 -11.22
N ALA A 146 -15.18 -14.11 -12.10
CA ALA A 146 -15.86 -15.01 -13.03
C ALA A 146 -16.74 -16.04 -12.29
N ALA A 147 -16.22 -16.70 -11.26
CA ALA A 147 -16.96 -17.64 -10.41
C ALA A 147 -18.14 -16.97 -9.67
N PHE A 148 -17.95 -15.73 -9.19
CA PHE A 148 -19.04 -14.92 -8.62
C PHE A 148 -20.17 -14.69 -9.62
N THR A 149 -19.86 -14.30 -10.86
CA THR A 149 -20.90 -14.09 -11.90
C THR A 149 -21.64 -15.38 -12.24
N ARG A 150 -20.99 -16.54 -12.12
CA ARG A 150 -21.61 -17.87 -12.27
C ARG A 150 -22.38 -18.34 -11.02
N GLY A 151 -22.24 -17.64 -9.89
CA GLY A 151 -22.90 -17.96 -8.63
C GLY A 151 -22.27 -19.14 -7.87
N GLU A 152 -20.98 -19.39 -8.07
CA GLU A 152 -20.25 -20.52 -7.49
C GLU A 152 -19.77 -20.18 -6.06
N ALA A 153 -20.01 -21.09 -5.11
CA ALA A 153 -19.48 -20.95 -3.75
C ALA A 153 -18.00 -21.42 -3.70
N PRO A 154 -17.13 -20.77 -2.91
CA PRO A 154 -17.43 -19.68 -1.96
C PRO A 154 -17.45 -18.27 -2.59
N TRP A 155 -17.06 -18.12 -3.86
CA TRP A 155 -16.90 -16.82 -4.53
C TRP A 155 -18.19 -16.00 -4.64
N SER A 156 -19.36 -16.62 -4.50
CA SER A 156 -20.64 -15.92 -4.50
C SER A 156 -20.76 -14.84 -3.41
N ASP A 157 -19.98 -14.95 -2.32
CA ASP A 157 -19.97 -13.98 -1.21
C ASP A 157 -18.64 -13.19 -1.11
N PHE A 158 -17.75 -13.34 -2.09
CA PHE A 158 -16.45 -12.64 -2.13
C PHE A 158 -16.58 -11.15 -2.44
N PHE A 159 -17.71 -10.72 -3.00
CA PHE A 159 -17.90 -9.36 -3.50
C PHE A 159 -19.11 -8.69 -2.88
N ILE A 160 -19.10 -7.36 -2.87
CA ILE A 160 -20.13 -6.56 -2.24
C ILE A 160 -21.17 -6.18 -3.30
N THR A 161 -22.39 -6.69 -3.17
CA THR A 161 -23.53 -6.26 -3.99
C THR A 161 -24.43 -5.30 -3.23
N VAL A 162 -24.86 -4.23 -3.88
CA VAL A 162 -25.70 -3.17 -3.29
C VAL A 162 -27.06 -3.12 -3.99
N SER A 163 -28.13 -2.88 -3.24
CA SER A 163 -29.47 -2.68 -3.80
C SER A 163 -29.58 -1.33 -4.50
N GLU A 164 -30.42 -1.23 -5.54
CA GLU A 164 -30.70 0.06 -6.17
C GLU A 164 -31.31 1.05 -5.15
N GLY A 165 -30.85 2.30 -5.18
CA GLY A 165 -31.35 3.38 -4.32
C GLY A 165 -30.75 3.46 -2.92
N GLU A 166 -29.80 2.58 -2.57
CA GLU A 166 -29.07 2.65 -1.30
C GLU A 166 -28.34 3.99 -1.13
N ASN A 167 -28.38 4.54 0.07
CA ASN A 167 -27.77 5.83 0.36
C ASN A 167 -26.26 5.69 0.63
N LEU A 168 -25.46 5.97 -0.40
CA LEU A 168 -23.99 5.93 -0.35
C LEU A 168 -23.35 7.32 -0.22
N SER A 169 -24.12 8.36 0.15
CA SER A 169 -23.64 9.75 0.21
C SER A 169 -22.51 10.00 1.21
N LYS A 170 -22.37 9.14 2.22
CA LYS A 170 -21.31 9.25 3.24
C LYS A 170 -19.99 8.61 2.83
N VAL A 171 -19.98 7.75 1.80
CA VAL A 171 -18.79 7.02 1.38
C VAL A 171 -17.75 8.01 0.85
N VAL A 172 -16.54 7.94 1.40
CA VAL A 172 -15.40 8.71 0.92
C VAL A 172 -14.88 8.06 -0.36
N ARG A 173 -14.75 8.84 -1.43
CA ARG A 173 -14.31 8.33 -2.74
C ARG A 173 -12.92 8.88 -3.09
N PRO A 174 -11.96 8.01 -3.45
CA PRO A 174 -10.64 8.46 -3.88
C PRO A 174 -10.67 9.07 -5.28
N ARG A 175 -11.59 8.62 -6.14
CA ARG A 175 -11.74 9.06 -7.53
C ARG A 175 -13.13 9.67 -7.77
N THR A 176 -13.27 10.41 -8.87
CA THR A 176 -14.56 10.96 -9.33
C THR A 176 -15.42 9.96 -10.10
N LEU A 177 -14.95 8.72 -10.25
CA LEU A 177 -15.62 7.64 -10.95
C LEU A 177 -16.84 7.11 -10.17
N PRO A 178 -17.79 6.42 -10.85
CA PRO A 178 -18.90 5.76 -10.19
C PRO A 178 -18.42 4.71 -9.18
N LEU A 179 -19.06 4.68 -8.01
CA LEU A 179 -18.76 3.74 -6.92
C LEU A 179 -19.31 2.32 -7.18
N LEU A 180 -20.31 2.20 -8.06
CA LEU A 180 -21.00 0.95 -8.33
C LEU A 180 -20.99 0.64 -9.82
N THR A 181 -20.73 -0.63 -10.16
CA THR A 181 -20.75 -1.13 -11.53
C THR A 181 -21.85 -2.17 -11.71
N ARG A 182 -22.61 -2.07 -12.80
CA ARG A 182 -23.63 -3.07 -13.18
C ARG A 182 -22.98 -4.32 -13.76
N VAL A 183 -23.42 -5.48 -13.28
CA VAL A 183 -22.85 -6.78 -13.62
C VAL A 183 -23.96 -7.80 -13.77
N ASP A 184 -23.97 -8.50 -14.91
CA ASP A 184 -24.85 -9.64 -15.12
C ASP A 184 -24.32 -10.86 -14.36
N THR A 185 -25.17 -11.47 -13.54
CA THR A 185 -24.85 -12.70 -12.81
C THR A 185 -25.90 -13.78 -13.04
N ALA A 186 -25.59 -15.03 -12.71
CA ALA A 186 -26.54 -16.13 -12.69
C ALA A 186 -27.77 -15.87 -11.79
N LYS A 187 -27.69 -14.91 -10.86
CA LYS A 187 -28.78 -14.48 -9.97
C LYS A 187 -29.48 -13.19 -10.45
N GLY A 188 -29.24 -12.77 -11.70
CA GLY A 188 -29.72 -11.52 -12.30
C GLY A 188 -28.70 -10.38 -12.23
N GLU A 189 -29.08 -9.20 -12.72
CA GLU A 189 -28.25 -8.00 -12.64
C GLU A 189 -27.95 -7.65 -11.16
N ARG A 190 -26.72 -7.22 -10.90
CA ARG A 190 -26.22 -6.77 -9.60
C ARG A 190 -25.44 -5.47 -9.76
N LEU A 191 -25.54 -4.59 -8.76
CA LEU A 191 -24.62 -3.47 -8.59
C LEU A 191 -23.50 -3.91 -7.66
N VAL A 192 -22.28 -3.97 -8.19
CA VAL A 192 -21.09 -4.40 -7.45
C VAL A 192 -20.27 -3.19 -7.04
N TRP A 193 -19.67 -3.24 -5.84
CA TRP A 193 -18.84 -2.16 -5.30
C TRP A 193 -17.47 -2.08 -5.99
N THR A 194 -17.13 -0.88 -6.48
CA THR A 194 -15.92 -0.60 -7.27
C THR A 194 -15.36 0.76 -6.87
N THR A 195 -14.56 0.80 -5.81
CA THR A 195 -14.07 2.03 -5.16
C THR A 195 -13.18 2.87 -6.08
N PHE A 196 -12.40 2.21 -6.94
CA PHE A 196 -11.34 2.83 -7.75
C PHE A 196 -11.73 2.93 -9.24
N SER A 197 -12.04 1.81 -9.88
CA SER A 197 -12.48 1.72 -11.28
C SER A 197 -13.44 0.54 -11.46
N ASP A 198 -14.13 0.47 -12.60
CA ASP A 198 -15.06 -0.63 -12.90
C ASP A 198 -14.38 -1.98 -13.19
N ASP A 199 -13.07 -1.98 -13.33
CA ASP A 199 -12.21 -3.16 -13.41
C ASP A 199 -11.70 -3.63 -12.03
N GLN A 200 -11.70 -2.77 -11.02
CA GLN A 200 -11.24 -3.08 -9.66
C GLN A 200 -12.42 -3.38 -8.75
N ILE A 201 -12.70 -4.67 -8.55
CA ILE A 201 -13.86 -5.15 -7.80
C ILE A 201 -13.49 -5.34 -6.32
N ASP A 202 -14.14 -4.59 -5.43
CA ASP A 202 -13.85 -4.64 -3.99
C ASP A 202 -14.25 -5.98 -3.35
N LEU A 203 -13.33 -6.52 -2.54
CA LEU A 203 -13.53 -7.74 -1.78
C LEU A 203 -14.37 -7.48 -0.51
N ASN A 204 -15.21 -8.44 -0.17
CA ASN A 204 -16.11 -8.42 0.97
C ASN A 204 -15.47 -9.04 2.22
N TYR A 205 -14.75 -8.24 3.01
CA TYR A 205 -14.10 -8.72 4.24
C TYR A 205 -15.07 -9.10 5.37
N ALA A 206 -16.37 -8.77 5.25
CA ALA A 206 -17.37 -9.33 6.15
C ALA A 206 -17.60 -10.83 5.93
N SER A 207 -17.16 -11.37 4.78
CA SER A 207 -17.07 -12.81 4.55
C SER A 207 -15.78 -13.37 5.18
N PRO A 208 -15.89 -14.36 6.09
CA PRO A 208 -14.71 -15.04 6.63
C PRO A 208 -13.87 -15.76 5.56
N ASP A 209 -14.47 -16.15 4.44
CA ASP A 209 -13.76 -16.85 3.37
C ASP A 209 -12.78 -15.91 2.66
N VAL A 210 -13.17 -14.65 2.44
CA VAL A 210 -12.28 -13.61 1.89
C VAL A 210 -11.10 -13.37 2.82
N LEU A 211 -11.35 -13.20 4.12
CA LEU A 211 -10.29 -12.98 5.10
C LEU A 211 -9.27 -14.15 5.10
N LEU A 212 -9.75 -15.39 5.05
CA LEU A 212 -8.90 -16.57 5.06
C LEU A 212 -8.10 -16.72 3.76
N GLU A 213 -8.71 -16.48 2.60
CA GLU A 213 -8.02 -16.53 1.30
C GLU A 213 -6.93 -15.46 1.21
N MET A 214 -7.23 -14.23 1.62
CA MET A 214 -6.28 -13.13 1.62
C MET A 214 -5.16 -13.34 2.66
N THR A 215 -5.48 -13.97 3.80
CA THR A 215 -4.43 -14.40 4.75
C THR A 215 -3.53 -15.49 4.16
N ASP A 216 -4.09 -16.43 3.39
CA ASP A 216 -3.30 -17.46 2.70
C ASP A 216 -2.37 -16.83 1.63
N ILE A 217 -2.83 -15.84 0.89
CA ILE A 217 -2.00 -15.08 -0.07
C ILE A 217 -0.87 -14.33 0.65
N LEU A 218 -1.16 -13.64 1.76
CA LEU A 218 -0.13 -12.99 2.57
C LEU A 218 0.95 -13.97 3.03
N LEU A 219 0.54 -15.14 3.54
CA LEU A 219 1.46 -16.19 3.97
C LEU A 219 2.21 -16.83 2.79
N HIS A 220 1.59 -16.89 1.61
CA HIS A 220 2.25 -17.30 0.38
C HIS A 220 3.38 -16.35 0.01
N TYR A 221 3.17 -15.03 0.10
CA TYR A 221 4.22 -14.04 -0.20
C TYR A 221 5.39 -14.15 0.78
N ALA A 222 5.10 -14.32 2.07
CA ALA A 222 6.11 -14.61 3.08
C ALA A 222 6.88 -15.90 2.75
N LEU A 223 6.17 -16.99 2.40
CA LEU A 223 6.78 -18.25 1.98
C LEU A 223 7.69 -18.09 0.76
N LYS A 224 7.34 -17.17 -0.15
CA LYS A 224 8.10 -16.81 -1.34
C LYS A 224 9.25 -15.83 -1.09
N GLY A 225 9.48 -15.43 0.17
CA GLY A 225 10.64 -14.64 0.59
C GLY A 225 10.37 -13.15 0.79
N ALA A 226 9.12 -12.69 0.73
CA ALA A 226 8.79 -11.31 1.08
C ALA A 226 9.17 -11.01 2.54
N GLU A 227 9.99 -9.98 2.75
CA GLU A 227 10.39 -9.51 4.08
C GLU A 227 9.57 -8.29 4.52
N ILE A 228 9.07 -7.50 3.58
CA ILE A 228 8.14 -6.40 3.79
C ILE A 228 6.95 -6.61 2.84
N VAL A 229 5.73 -6.43 3.34
CA VAL A 229 4.51 -6.50 2.52
C VAL A 229 3.79 -5.17 2.59
N ARG A 230 3.63 -4.51 1.42
CA ARG A 230 2.89 -3.27 1.26
C ARG A 230 1.41 -3.55 1.19
N LEU A 231 0.64 -3.02 2.14
CA LEU A 231 -0.80 -3.09 2.16
C LEU A 231 -1.35 -1.93 1.32
N ASP A 232 -1.64 -2.23 0.06
CA ASP A 232 -2.16 -1.25 -0.90
C ASP A 232 -3.62 -0.88 -0.61
N ALA A 233 -3.95 0.42 -0.75
CA ALA A 233 -5.32 0.94 -0.63
C ALA A 233 -6.03 0.49 0.66
N ILE A 234 -5.27 0.21 1.72
CA ILE A 234 -5.73 -0.61 2.83
C ILE A 234 -6.83 0.07 3.65
N ALA A 235 -6.88 1.41 3.63
CA ALA A 235 -7.87 2.17 4.38
C ALA A 235 -9.32 1.85 3.99
N TYR A 236 -9.56 1.38 2.76
CA TYR A 236 -10.87 1.08 2.19
C TYR A 236 -11.35 -0.36 2.43
N LEU A 237 -10.58 -1.18 3.14
CA LEU A 237 -10.80 -2.63 3.25
C LEU A 237 -12.23 -3.02 3.65
N TRP A 238 -12.76 -2.39 4.71
CA TRP A 238 -14.07 -2.69 5.26
C TRP A 238 -15.15 -1.70 4.84
N LYS A 239 -16.33 -2.22 4.49
CA LYS A 239 -17.46 -1.42 4.01
C LYS A 239 -18.65 -1.54 4.96
N THR A 240 -19.26 -0.42 5.30
CA THR A 240 -20.51 -0.36 6.06
C THR A 240 -21.35 0.79 5.55
N ILE A 241 -22.45 0.48 4.87
CA ILE A 241 -23.37 1.48 4.30
C ILE A 241 -23.83 2.44 5.42
N GLY A 242 -23.82 3.74 5.13
CA GLY A 242 -24.12 4.79 6.11
C GLY A 242 -22.92 5.29 6.91
N THR A 243 -21.71 4.81 6.61
CA THR A 243 -20.42 5.31 7.14
C THR A 243 -19.54 5.87 6.02
N SER A 244 -18.31 6.28 6.36
CA SER A 244 -17.30 6.73 5.41
C SER A 244 -16.69 5.60 4.56
N CYS A 245 -16.80 4.33 5.00
CA CYS A 245 -16.12 3.17 4.40
C CYS A 245 -14.60 3.35 4.23
N ILE A 246 -13.99 4.15 5.10
CA ILE A 246 -12.55 4.37 5.15
C ILE A 246 -12.13 4.48 6.63
N HIS A 247 -10.98 3.91 7.00
CA HIS A 247 -10.45 3.88 8.38
C HIS A 247 -11.38 3.23 9.41
N LEU A 248 -12.26 2.32 8.97
CA LEU A 248 -13.20 1.70 9.90
C LEU A 248 -12.45 0.84 10.93
N PRO A 249 -12.95 0.71 12.18
CA PRO A 249 -12.31 -0.12 13.21
C PRO A 249 -12.06 -1.58 12.77
N GLN A 250 -12.92 -2.10 11.88
CA GLN A 250 -12.76 -3.42 11.30
C GLN A 250 -11.57 -3.50 10.31
N THR A 251 -11.27 -2.43 9.57
CA THR A 251 -10.06 -2.35 8.74
C THR A 251 -8.82 -2.52 9.61
N HIS A 252 -8.71 -1.73 10.69
CA HIS A 252 -7.62 -1.86 11.67
C HIS A 252 -7.57 -3.27 12.28
N ALA A 253 -8.71 -3.86 12.63
CA ALA A 253 -8.76 -5.20 13.21
C ALA A 253 -8.24 -6.28 12.25
N VAL A 254 -8.50 -6.18 10.94
CA VAL A 254 -7.94 -7.10 9.94
C VAL A 254 -6.41 -6.95 9.84
N ILE A 255 -5.89 -5.72 9.83
CA ILE A 255 -4.44 -5.48 9.76
C ILE A 255 -3.75 -5.99 11.04
N LYS A 256 -4.32 -5.71 12.21
CA LYS A 256 -3.86 -6.26 13.50
C LYS A 256 -3.91 -7.79 13.52
N LEU A 257 -4.89 -8.39 12.85
CA LEU A 257 -5.00 -9.84 12.73
C LEU A 257 -3.88 -10.41 11.87
N TRP A 258 -3.63 -9.84 10.70
CA TRP A 258 -2.50 -10.21 9.84
C TRP A 258 -1.17 -10.03 10.56
N ARG A 259 -1.01 -8.95 11.31
CA ARG A 259 0.16 -8.75 12.17
C ARG A 259 0.31 -9.88 13.18
N ALA A 260 -0.75 -10.24 13.91
CA ALA A 260 -0.71 -11.31 14.90
C ALA A 260 -0.43 -12.70 14.27
N VAL A 261 -0.95 -12.95 13.06
CA VAL A 261 -0.66 -14.16 12.28
C VAL A 261 0.82 -14.21 11.90
N LEU A 262 1.37 -13.12 11.37
CA LEU A 262 2.79 -13.04 11.02
C LEU A 262 3.70 -13.16 12.25
N ASP A 263 3.34 -12.55 13.39
CA ASP A 263 4.09 -12.72 14.65
C ASP A 263 4.22 -14.20 15.06
N ASP A 264 3.23 -15.04 14.73
CA ASP A 264 3.22 -16.46 15.08
C ASP A 264 3.99 -17.36 14.09
N VAL A 265 3.95 -17.06 12.79
CA VAL A 265 4.52 -17.96 11.76
C VAL A 265 5.70 -17.39 10.99
N ALA A 266 5.84 -16.07 10.92
CA ALA A 266 6.86 -15.36 10.16
C ALA A 266 7.23 -14.01 10.82
N PRO A 267 7.73 -13.99 12.07
CA PRO A 267 7.90 -12.77 12.87
C PRO A 267 8.94 -11.77 12.30
N HIS A 268 9.66 -12.15 11.25
CA HIS A 268 10.61 -11.29 10.54
C HIS A 268 9.93 -10.48 9.41
N VAL A 269 8.71 -10.85 8.99
CA VAL A 269 7.97 -10.16 7.94
C VAL A 269 7.26 -8.95 8.51
N MET A 270 7.48 -7.79 7.88
CA MET A 270 6.89 -6.53 8.30
C MET A 270 5.74 -6.12 7.39
N LEU A 271 4.75 -5.45 7.97
CA LEU A 271 3.67 -4.81 7.23
C LEU A 271 3.96 -3.31 7.13
N ILE A 272 3.78 -2.77 5.92
CA ILE A 272 3.74 -1.33 5.67
C ILE A 272 2.38 -0.95 5.11
N THR A 273 1.72 0.04 5.70
CA THR A 273 0.45 0.55 5.16
C THR A 273 0.68 1.67 4.17
N GLU A 274 0.00 1.60 3.03
CA GLU A 274 -0.14 2.74 2.15
C GLU A 274 -1.47 3.45 2.42
N THR A 275 -1.39 4.67 2.95
CA THR A 275 -2.55 5.54 3.19
C THR A 275 -2.21 7.00 2.93
N ASN A 276 -2.46 7.47 1.69
CA ASN A 276 -2.32 8.87 1.27
C ASN A 276 -3.39 9.81 1.87
N VAL A 277 -3.41 9.93 3.20
CA VAL A 277 -4.41 10.64 4.01
C VAL A 277 -3.72 11.66 4.94
N PRO A 278 -4.45 12.56 5.64
CA PRO A 278 -3.86 13.48 6.60
C PRO A 278 -2.94 12.78 7.62
N HIS A 279 -1.90 13.49 8.08
CA HIS A 279 -0.79 12.91 8.84
C HIS A 279 -1.23 12.07 10.04
N GLU A 280 -2.15 12.57 10.87
CA GLU A 280 -2.62 11.88 12.06
C GLU A 280 -3.39 10.59 11.73
N GLU A 281 -4.15 10.58 10.64
CA GLU A 281 -4.86 9.38 10.16
C GLU A 281 -3.87 8.34 9.64
N ASN A 282 -2.82 8.76 8.92
CA ASN A 282 -1.78 7.86 8.40
C ASN A 282 -0.99 7.19 9.53
N ILE A 283 -0.55 7.95 10.56
CA ILE A 283 0.23 7.37 11.67
C ILE A 283 -0.61 6.53 12.63
N SER A 284 -1.94 6.61 12.55
CA SER A 284 -2.83 5.76 13.36
C SER A 284 -2.65 4.26 13.06
N TYR A 285 -2.20 3.92 11.85
CA TYR A 285 -1.95 2.54 11.40
C TYR A 285 -0.73 1.86 12.04
N PHE A 286 0.08 2.60 12.80
CA PHE A 286 1.00 1.94 13.71
C PHE A 286 0.24 1.11 14.74
N GLY A 287 -0.97 1.52 15.15
CA GLY A 287 -1.75 0.86 16.19
C GLY A 287 -1.26 1.17 17.60
N ASP A 288 -1.65 0.32 18.54
CA ASP A 288 -1.37 0.51 19.96
C ASP A 288 -0.05 -0.17 20.36
N PRO A 289 0.70 0.38 21.34
CA PRO A 289 1.86 -0.31 21.90
C PRO A 289 1.50 -1.70 22.42
N ARG A 290 2.29 -2.70 22.06
CA ARG A 290 2.11 -4.07 22.57
C ARG A 290 2.48 -4.16 24.04
N SER A 291 1.82 -5.08 24.74
CA SER A 291 2.06 -5.37 26.16
C SER A 291 3.49 -5.89 26.44
N ASP A 292 4.12 -6.53 25.47
CA ASP A 292 5.51 -7.00 25.55
C ASP A 292 6.57 -5.90 25.31
N GLY A 293 6.13 -4.68 24.96
CA GLY A 293 7.01 -3.55 24.66
C GLY A 293 7.78 -3.67 23.34
N GLN A 294 7.51 -4.69 22.51
CA GLN A 294 8.21 -4.97 21.26
C GLN A 294 7.44 -4.45 20.05
N GLY A 295 7.22 -3.13 20.02
CA GLY A 295 6.56 -2.46 18.90
C GLY A 295 5.08 -2.21 19.16
N THR A 296 4.34 -2.01 18.08
CA THR A 296 2.88 -1.82 18.09
C THR A 296 2.14 -3.06 17.56
N ASP A 297 0.83 -3.11 17.75
CA ASP A 297 -0.01 -4.28 17.47
C ASP A 297 -0.56 -4.35 16.04
N GLU A 298 -0.29 -3.33 15.21
CA GLU A 298 -0.70 -3.22 13.81
C GLU A 298 0.52 -3.19 12.87
N ALA A 299 0.58 -2.26 11.91
CA ALA A 299 1.68 -2.17 10.96
C ALA A 299 2.96 -1.66 11.63
N GLN A 300 4.09 -2.25 11.27
CA GLN A 300 5.40 -1.81 11.75
C GLN A 300 5.88 -0.58 10.99
N MET A 301 5.39 -0.36 9.78
CA MET A 301 5.83 0.74 8.93
C MET A 301 4.64 1.51 8.38
N VAL A 302 4.80 2.82 8.24
CA VAL A 302 3.87 3.67 7.49
C VAL A 302 4.68 4.57 6.56
N TYR A 303 4.17 4.81 5.36
CA TYR A 303 4.77 5.80 4.46
C TYR A 303 4.72 7.19 5.07
N ASN A 304 5.80 7.95 4.94
CA ASN A 304 5.86 9.32 5.44
C ASN A 304 5.30 10.33 4.41
N PHE A 305 4.03 10.17 4.07
CA PHE A 305 3.36 10.87 2.98
C PHE A 305 3.43 12.41 3.03
N SER A 306 3.47 13.00 4.22
CA SER A 306 3.60 14.46 4.37
C SER A 306 4.98 14.98 3.94
N LEU A 307 6.01 14.13 3.89
CA LEU A 307 7.38 14.56 3.61
C LEU A 307 7.52 15.17 2.21
N ALA A 308 6.93 14.54 1.19
CA ALA A 308 7.02 14.99 -0.19
C ALA A 308 6.49 16.43 -0.37
N PRO A 309 5.20 16.75 -0.11
CA PRO A 309 4.67 18.09 -0.31
C PRO A 309 5.34 19.14 0.60
N LEU A 310 5.81 18.77 1.80
CA LEU A 310 6.52 19.70 2.69
C LEU A 310 7.93 20.03 2.18
N THR A 311 8.63 19.05 1.60
CA THR A 311 9.92 19.25 0.93
C THR A 311 9.75 20.16 -0.27
N LEU A 312 8.73 19.90 -1.11
CA LEU A 312 8.40 20.76 -2.24
C LEU A 312 8.10 22.20 -1.80
N HIS A 313 7.31 22.37 -0.74
CA HIS A 313 6.98 23.69 -0.20
C HIS A 313 8.23 24.44 0.29
N ALA A 314 9.09 23.77 1.04
CA ALA A 314 10.31 24.38 1.57
C ALA A 314 11.26 24.83 0.46
N LEU A 315 11.45 24.00 -0.57
CA LEU A 315 12.31 24.31 -1.70
C LEU A 315 11.71 25.38 -2.64
N LEU A 316 10.38 25.38 -2.82
CA LEU A 316 9.68 26.38 -3.63
C LEU A 316 9.73 27.78 -3.00
N THR A 317 9.63 27.86 -1.67
CA THR A 317 9.55 29.14 -0.95
C THR A 317 10.88 29.62 -0.39
N GLY A 318 11.87 28.74 -0.29
CA GLY A 318 13.11 29.00 0.43
C GLY A 318 12.95 29.06 1.95
N ASP A 319 11.83 28.55 2.50
CA ASP A 319 11.54 28.54 3.94
C ASP A 319 11.27 27.13 4.47
N ALA A 320 12.19 26.61 5.28
CA ALA A 320 12.09 25.28 5.88
C ALA A 320 11.31 25.25 7.21
N SER A 321 10.70 26.35 7.65
CA SER A 321 10.06 26.45 8.97
C SER A 321 8.94 25.43 9.18
N VAL A 322 8.06 25.26 8.18
CA VAL A 322 6.95 24.30 8.26
C VAL A 322 7.46 22.87 8.27
N LEU A 323 8.37 22.52 7.36
CA LEU A 323 8.99 21.20 7.27
C LEU A 323 9.71 20.85 8.58
N SER A 324 10.51 21.78 9.12
CA SER A 324 11.27 21.58 10.36
C SER A 324 10.35 21.46 11.58
N GLY A 325 9.30 22.28 11.63
CA GLY A 325 8.29 22.22 12.68
C GLY A 325 7.59 20.86 12.72
N TRP A 326 7.10 20.39 11.56
CA TRP A 326 6.50 19.07 11.42
C TRP A 326 7.49 17.94 11.75
N ALA A 327 8.72 17.98 11.21
CA ALA A 327 9.74 16.96 11.46
C ALA A 327 10.10 16.86 12.95
N SER A 328 10.14 17.98 13.67
CA SER A 328 10.40 18.01 15.12
C SER A 328 9.31 17.32 15.95
N GLY A 329 8.11 17.16 15.38
CA GLY A 329 6.96 16.48 15.96
C GLY A 329 6.90 14.97 15.66
N LEU A 330 7.70 14.46 14.73
CA LEU A 330 7.70 13.04 14.39
C LEU A 330 8.12 12.19 15.60
N ARG A 331 7.28 11.22 15.96
CA ARG A 331 7.53 10.30 17.08
C ARG A 331 7.20 8.89 16.66
N VAL A 332 8.21 8.02 16.59
CA VAL A 332 7.99 6.59 16.62
C VAL A 332 7.88 6.18 18.10
N ARG A 333 6.68 5.74 18.51
CA ARG A 333 6.34 5.53 19.93
C ARG A 333 7.04 4.31 20.56
N THR A 334 7.46 3.34 19.75
CA THR A 334 7.95 2.05 20.23
C THR A 334 9.16 1.57 19.41
N ARG A 335 10.01 0.75 20.03
CA ARG A 335 11.08 0.07 19.28
C ARG A 335 10.44 -0.95 18.35
N GLY A 336 10.81 -0.89 17.08
CA GLY A 336 10.39 -1.87 16.09
C GLY A 336 9.26 -1.44 15.16
N SER A 337 8.93 -0.16 15.18
CA SER A 337 8.21 0.49 14.09
C SER A 337 9.10 1.58 13.49
N CYS A 338 8.87 1.99 12.25
CA CYS A 338 9.58 3.10 11.63
C CYS A 338 8.75 3.78 10.52
N PHE A 339 9.08 5.02 10.21
CA PHE A 339 8.56 5.66 9.00
C PHE A 339 9.29 5.14 7.77
N PHE A 340 8.57 4.99 6.65
CA PHE A 340 9.17 4.79 5.34
C PHE A 340 9.21 6.14 4.63
N ASN A 341 10.37 6.79 4.65
CA ASN A 341 10.54 8.11 4.06
C ASN A 341 10.67 8.00 2.53
N PHE A 342 9.94 8.85 1.82
CA PHE A 342 9.98 8.97 0.35
C PHE A 342 9.52 10.38 -0.04
N ILE A 343 9.94 10.84 -1.22
CA ILE A 343 9.53 12.14 -1.78
C ILE A 343 8.99 12.05 -3.22
N ALA A 344 8.98 10.84 -3.79
CA ALA A 344 8.44 10.51 -5.10
C ALA A 344 8.07 9.01 -5.14
N SER A 345 7.06 8.67 -5.92
CA SER A 345 6.50 7.32 -6.07
C SER A 345 6.09 7.07 -7.52
N HIS A 346 5.48 5.90 -7.78
CA HIS A 346 4.82 5.59 -9.04
C HIS A 346 3.54 6.42 -9.23
N ASP A 347 2.84 6.73 -8.13
CA ASP A 347 1.74 7.70 -8.11
C ASP A 347 2.25 9.15 -8.15
N GLY A 348 1.33 10.08 -8.41
CA GLY A 348 1.57 11.51 -8.22
C GLY A 348 1.82 11.91 -6.76
N ILE A 349 2.38 13.10 -6.55
CA ILE A 349 2.69 13.61 -5.21
C ILE A 349 1.39 14.03 -4.51
N GLY A 350 0.94 13.23 -3.55
CA GLY A 350 -0.25 13.50 -2.75
C GLY A 350 -0.13 14.79 -1.93
N VAL A 351 -1.15 15.66 -2.00
CA VAL A 351 -1.22 16.89 -1.17
C VAL A 351 -2.21 16.79 -0.01
N THR A 352 -3.06 15.76 -0.01
CA THR A 352 -3.93 15.43 1.15
C THR A 352 -3.16 15.27 2.46
N PRO A 353 -1.97 14.62 2.48
CA PRO A 353 -1.16 14.44 3.69
C PRO A 353 -0.65 15.74 4.31
N ALA A 354 -0.73 16.86 3.58
CA ALA A 354 -0.29 18.17 4.04
C ALA A 354 -1.44 19.09 4.46
N LYS A 355 -2.72 18.70 4.38
CA LYS A 355 -3.87 19.62 4.58
C LYS A 355 -3.95 20.28 5.97
N ASP A 356 -3.50 19.60 7.01
CA ASP A 356 -3.48 20.12 8.37
C ASP A 356 -2.12 20.75 8.75
N ILE A 357 -1.19 20.83 7.79
CA ILE A 357 0.18 21.32 7.99
C ILE A 357 0.45 22.55 7.11
N LEU A 358 0.02 22.52 5.86
CA LEU A 358 0.04 23.62 4.89
C LEU A 358 -1.36 24.21 4.75
N SER A 359 -1.42 25.54 4.61
CA SER A 359 -2.65 26.22 4.25
C SER A 359 -3.10 25.88 2.83
N ASN A 360 -4.39 26.05 2.55
CA ASN A 360 -4.95 25.88 1.20
C ASN A 360 -4.22 26.73 0.14
N ALA A 361 -3.77 27.93 0.50
CA ALA A 361 -3.00 28.79 -0.40
C ALA A 361 -1.60 28.20 -0.71
N GLN A 362 -0.93 27.62 0.28
CA GLN A 362 0.35 26.93 0.06
C GLN A 362 0.18 25.69 -0.81
N ILE A 363 -0.89 24.91 -0.61
CA ILE A 363 -1.21 23.75 -1.47
C ILE A 363 -1.52 24.20 -2.90
N ALA A 364 -2.30 25.28 -3.06
CA ALA A 364 -2.59 25.86 -4.37
C ALA A 364 -1.30 26.30 -5.09
N ALA A 365 -0.34 26.90 -4.38
CA ALA A 365 0.95 27.28 -4.96
C ALA A 365 1.76 26.07 -5.47
N LEU A 366 1.69 24.92 -4.80
CA LEU A 366 2.31 23.68 -5.31
C LEU A 366 1.62 23.21 -6.60
N ALA A 367 0.29 23.27 -6.65
CA ALA A 367 -0.48 22.92 -7.85
C ALA A 367 -0.19 23.88 -9.02
N GLU A 368 -0.13 25.19 -8.76
CA GLU A 368 0.23 26.20 -9.76
C GLU A 368 1.63 25.99 -10.30
N ARG A 369 2.62 25.71 -9.43
CA ARG A 369 3.98 25.36 -9.84
C ARG A 369 4.03 24.12 -10.72
N THR A 370 3.25 23.09 -10.35
CA THR A 370 3.13 21.85 -11.13
C THR A 370 2.65 22.14 -12.54
N LEU A 371 1.57 22.92 -12.69
CA LEU A 371 1.01 23.28 -14.00
C LEU A 371 1.97 24.17 -14.80
N ALA A 372 2.65 25.12 -14.15
CA ALA A 372 3.62 25.99 -14.79
C ALA A 372 4.79 25.21 -15.40
N ASN A 373 5.20 24.12 -14.76
CA ASN A 373 6.28 23.25 -15.22
C ASN A 373 5.77 22.10 -16.13
N GLY A 374 4.53 22.17 -16.63
CA GLY A 374 3.98 21.21 -17.59
C GLY A 374 3.43 19.92 -17.00
N GLY A 375 3.36 19.81 -15.67
CA GLY A 375 2.69 18.71 -14.98
C GLY A 375 1.16 18.83 -15.00
N LEU A 376 0.48 17.82 -14.44
CA LEU A 376 -0.97 17.77 -14.30
C LEU A 376 -1.39 17.71 -12.82
N VAL A 377 -2.63 18.07 -12.51
CA VAL A 377 -3.16 18.01 -11.14
C VAL A 377 -4.46 17.21 -11.10
N SER A 378 -4.43 16.07 -10.41
CA SER A 378 -5.63 15.29 -10.12
C SER A 378 -6.43 15.98 -9.02
N HIS A 379 -7.75 15.93 -9.13
CA HIS A 379 -8.67 16.55 -8.17
C HIS A 379 -9.60 15.52 -7.56
N ARG A 380 -9.96 15.72 -6.29
CA ARG A 380 -11.03 14.98 -5.62
C ARG A 380 -12.29 15.83 -5.49
N ALA A 381 -13.45 15.19 -5.56
CA ALA A 381 -14.73 15.84 -5.28
C ALA A 381 -14.94 15.99 -3.77
N ASN A 382 -15.38 17.17 -3.35
CA ASN A 382 -15.75 17.46 -1.97
C ASN A 382 -17.27 17.25 -1.77
N PRO A 383 -17.73 17.03 -0.53
CA PRO A 383 -19.16 16.83 -0.24
C PRO A 383 -20.07 18.00 -0.65
N ASP A 384 -19.53 19.21 -0.74
CA ASP A 384 -20.23 20.42 -1.16
C ASP A 384 -20.28 20.60 -2.70
N GLY A 385 -19.71 19.65 -3.46
CA GLY A 385 -19.63 19.69 -4.92
C GLY A 385 -18.44 20.48 -5.46
N SER A 386 -17.61 21.09 -4.62
CA SER A 386 -16.34 21.70 -5.03
C SER A 386 -15.28 20.63 -5.31
N ALA A 387 -14.17 21.03 -5.95
CA ALA A 387 -13.01 20.17 -6.16
C ALA A 387 -11.79 20.73 -5.44
N SER A 388 -10.92 19.85 -4.97
CA SER A 388 -9.63 20.24 -4.39
C SER A 388 -8.50 19.41 -4.98
N PRO A 389 -7.28 19.98 -5.10
CA PRO A 389 -6.10 19.23 -5.48
C PRO A 389 -5.93 17.98 -4.60
N TYR A 390 -5.60 16.88 -5.24
CA TYR A 390 -5.40 15.56 -4.63
C TYR A 390 -3.96 15.08 -4.86
N GLU A 391 -3.51 15.08 -6.12
CA GLU A 391 -2.17 14.63 -6.52
C GLU A 391 -1.57 15.59 -7.56
N LEU A 392 -0.26 15.81 -7.44
CA LEU A 392 0.56 16.52 -8.41
C LEU A 392 1.26 15.50 -9.30
N ASN A 393 0.88 15.44 -10.57
CA ASN A 393 1.43 14.49 -11.55
C ASN A 393 2.54 15.17 -12.34
N ILE A 394 3.74 15.11 -11.78
CA ILE A 394 4.97 15.68 -12.34
C ILE A 394 6.16 14.90 -11.79
N THR A 395 7.25 14.81 -12.54
CA THR A 395 8.48 14.26 -12.00
C THR A 395 9.01 15.15 -10.89
N LEU A 396 9.66 14.58 -9.87
CA LEU A 396 10.27 15.38 -8.80
C LEU A 396 11.27 16.40 -9.38
N TYR A 397 12.04 16.01 -10.39
CA TYR A 397 13.02 16.86 -11.04
C TYR A 397 12.36 18.07 -11.72
N ASP A 398 11.30 17.84 -12.50
CA ASP A 398 10.59 18.90 -13.21
C ASP A 398 9.73 19.76 -12.29
N PHE A 399 9.34 19.29 -11.10
CA PHE A 399 8.74 20.19 -10.11
C PHE A 399 9.78 21.19 -9.59
N LEU A 400 10.94 20.68 -9.20
CA LEU A 400 12.01 21.46 -8.58
C LEU A 400 12.63 22.46 -9.57
N ASN A 401 12.77 22.05 -10.82
CA ASN A 401 13.50 22.79 -11.85
C ASN A 401 12.54 23.26 -12.96
N ASP A 402 12.81 24.38 -13.62
CA ASP A 402 11.98 24.87 -14.73
C ASP A 402 12.43 24.19 -16.05
N PRO A 403 11.65 23.27 -16.64
CA PRO A 403 12.05 22.58 -17.86
C PRO A 403 12.19 23.52 -19.07
N SER A 404 11.56 24.70 -19.02
CA SER A 404 11.62 25.70 -20.09
C SER A 404 12.87 26.59 -20.01
N ASN A 405 13.55 26.62 -18.86
CA ASN A 405 14.73 27.43 -18.61
C ASN A 405 15.75 26.69 -17.71
N PRO A 406 16.39 25.63 -18.22
CA PRO A 406 17.28 24.80 -17.42
C PRO A 406 18.55 25.55 -17.00
N ASP A 407 18.93 25.39 -15.73
CA ASP A 407 20.24 25.77 -15.18
C ASP A 407 20.86 24.53 -14.54
N PRO A 408 21.61 23.71 -15.31
CA PRO A 408 22.07 22.40 -14.83
C PRO A 408 22.78 22.42 -13.48
N LYS A 409 23.50 23.51 -13.17
CA LYS A 409 24.23 23.62 -11.91
C LYS A 409 23.29 23.86 -10.73
N ALA A 410 22.30 24.75 -10.91
CA ALA A 410 21.29 25.00 -9.88
C ALA A 410 20.34 23.80 -9.76
N ASP A 411 19.96 23.21 -10.88
CA ASP A 411 19.03 22.09 -10.96
C ASP A 411 19.58 20.84 -10.25
N GLU A 412 20.85 20.51 -10.49
CA GLU A 412 21.54 19.41 -9.80
C GLU A 412 21.64 19.69 -8.30
N ALA A 413 22.01 20.91 -7.90
CA ALA A 413 22.11 21.27 -6.49
C ALA A 413 20.76 21.19 -5.76
N LEU A 414 19.68 21.61 -6.41
CA LEU A 414 18.34 21.57 -5.86
C LEU A 414 17.82 20.12 -5.74
N PHE A 415 18.07 19.30 -6.76
CA PHE A 415 17.74 17.88 -6.72
C PHE A 415 18.50 17.17 -5.59
N ILE A 416 19.81 17.36 -5.47
CA ILE A 416 20.62 16.80 -4.38
C ILE A 416 20.12 17.29 -3.01
N ALA A 417 19.76 18.56 -2.87
CA ALA A 417 19.21 19.08 -1.63
C ALA A 417 17.91 18.38 -1.21
N SER A 418 17.02 18.09 -2.18
CA SER A 418 15.79 17.32 -1.91
C SER A 418 16.08 15.90 -1.41
N GLN A 419 17.06 15.21 -2.01
CA GLN A 419 17.46 13.87 -1.58
C GLN A 419 18.15 13.90 -0.21
N ALA A 420 18.95 14.94 0.08
CA ALA A 420 19.57 15.11 1.38
C ALA A 420 18.54 15.30 2.50
N ILE A 421 17.45 16.04 2.24
CA ILE A 421 16.32 16.18 3.17
C ILE A 421 15.71 14.80 3.44
N LEU A 422 15.37 14.05 2.38
CA LEU A 422 14.83 12.69 2.49
C LEU A 422 15.71 11.79 3.39
N LEU A 423 17.02 11.74 3.12
CA LEU A 423 17.96 10.87 3.81
C LEU A 423 18.31 11.35 5.24
N SER A 424 18.04 12.61 5.57
CA SER A 424 18.34 13.18 6.90
C SER A 424 17.29 12.86 7.96
N LEU A 425 16.10 12.43 7.54
CA LEU A 425 15.03 12.00 8.44
C LEU A 425 15.27 10.53 8.78
N ALA A 426 16.01 10.27 9.86
CA ALA A 426 16.28 8.93 10.39
C ALA A 426 15.65 8.76 11.78
#